data_AF-A0A2N8TUZ0-F1
#
_entry.id   AF-A0A2N8TUZ0-F1
#
_cell.length_a   1.000
_cell.length_b   1.000
_cell.length_c   1.000
_cell.angle_alpha   90.00
_cell.angle_beta   90.00
_cell.angle_gamma   90.00
#
_symmetry.space_group_name_H-M   'P 1'
#
loop_
_entity.id
_entity.type
_entity.pdbx_description
1 polymer ?
#
loop_
_entity_poly.entity_id
_entity_poly.type
_entity_poly.pdbx_seq_one_letter_code
_entity_poly.pdbx_strand_id
1 'polypeptide(L)'
;MEEHVTEQPAPPPAQGEVEHPSLALANTAIALPGGRTLDLLGTPAQTNHWLTQRGLAPVDAGMREMCAAQLRSLREQIRSLFAARADGVPALPAAVTAINDAMTRVPTAPLLRWDDKTGPCRT
;
A
#
# COMPACT_ATOMS: atom_id res chain seq x y z
N MET A 1 5.94 -13.05 -31.00
CA MET A 1 5.06 -13.75 -30.06
C MET A 1 4.47 -12.66 -29.20
N GLU A 2 3.26 -12.22 -29.55
CA GLU A 2 2.62 -11.09 -28.87
C GLU A 2 1.94 -11.63 -27.60
N GLU A 3 2.56 -11.38 -26.46
CA GLU A 3 1.95 -11.65 -25.16
C GLU A 3 0.79 -10.68 -24.98
N HIS A 4 -0.43 -11.19 -25.21
CA HIS A 4 -1.66 -10.53 -24.78
C HIS A 4 -1.61 -10.35 -23.26
N VAL A 5 -1.30 -9.13 -22.81
CA VAL A 5 -1.62 -8.69 -21.45
C VAL A 5 -3.15 -8.68 -21.37
N THR A 6 -3.72 -9.79 -20.90
CA THR A 6 -5.13 -9.81 -20.47
C THR A 6 -5.25 -8.83 -19.30
N GLU A 7 -5.68 -7.62 -19.60
CA GLU A 7 -6.07 -6.61 -18.64
C GLU A 7 -7.35 -7.12 -17.96
N GLN A 8 -7.18 -7.95 -16.92
CA GLN A 8 -8.30 -8.38 -16.09
C GLN A 8 -8.92 -7.13 -15.48
N PRO A 9 -10.24 -6.89 -15.64
CA PRO A 9 -10.88 -5.72 -15.09
C PRO A 9 -10.67 -5.70 -13.58
N ALA A 10 -9.97 -4.68 -13.09
CA ALA A 10 -9.84 -4.48 -11.66
C ALA A 10 -11.24 -4.22 -11.08
N PRO A 11 -11.56 -4.75 -9.89
CA PRO A 11 -12.83 -4.44 -9.24
C PRO A 11 -12.93 -2.92 -8.99
N PRO A 12 -14.16 -2.37 -8.88
CA PRO A 12 -14.33 -0.97 -8.55
C PRO A 12 -13.62 -0.65 -7.23
N PRO A 13 -13.11 0.60 -7.05
CA PRO A 13 -12.42 1.00 -5.83
C PRO A 13 -13.27 0.71 -4.59
N ALA A 14 -12.67 0.15 -3.54
CA ALA A 14 -13.38 -0.01 -2.28
C ALA A 14 -13.71 1.36 -1.67
N GLN A 15 -14.71 1.39 -0.80
CA GLN A 15 -15.12 2.59 -0.10
C GLN A 15 -13.92 3.26 0.61
N GLY A 16 -13.75 4.57 0.41
CA GLY A 16 -12.67 5.36 1.01
C GLY A 16 -11.34 5.34 0.26
N GLU A 17 -11.14 4.48 -0.75
CA GLU A 17 -9.87 4.45 -1.51
C GLU A 17 -9.58 5.70 -2.34
N VAL A 18 -10.64 6.44 -2.71
CA VAL A 18 -10.50 7.70 -3.44
C VAL A 18 -9.95 8.79 -2.51
N GLU A 19 -10.37 8.77 -1.24
CA GLU A 19 -10.02 9.79 -0.24
C GLU A 19 -8.72 9.46 0.51
N HIS A 20 -8.36 8.16 0.58
CA HIS A 20 -7.27 7.68 1.42
C HIS A 20 -6.27 6.82 0.61
N PRO A 21 -5.15 7.41 0.16
CA PRO A 21 -4.11 6.69 -0.58
C PRO A 21 -3.50 5.49 0.17
N SER A 22 -3.48 5.53 1.50
CA SER A 22 -3.04 4.40 2.33
C SER A 22 -3.99 3.20 2.24
N LEU A 23 -5.31 3.45 2.17
CA LEU A 23 -6.33 2.41 1.99
C LEU A 23 -6.26 1.84 0.56
N ALA A 24 -6.12 2.72 -0.43
CA ALA A 24 -5.89 2.33 -1.80
C ALA A 24 -4.65 1.43 -1.95
N LEU A 25 -3.54 1.80 -1.32
CA LEU A 25 -2.31 1.00 -1.34
C LEU A 25 -2.55 -0.38 -0.70
N ALA A 26 -3.21 -0.41 0.47
CA ALA A 26 -3.56 -1.65 1.17
C ALA A 26 -4.39 -2.61 0.29
N ASN A 27 -5.27 -2.08 -0.56
CA ASN A 27 -6.18 -2.85 -1.40
C ASN A 27 -5.61 -3.27 -2.76
N THR A 28 -4.33 -2.97 -3.04
CA THR A 28 -3.66 -3.46 -4.26
C THR A 28 -3.43 -4.98 -4.26
N ALA A 29 -3.47 -5.64 -3.09
CA ALA A 29 -3.49 -7.09 -2.97
C ALA A 29 -4.92 -7.57 -2.74
N ILE A 30 -5.50 -8.21 -3.75
CA ILE A 30 -6.90 -8.61 -3.81
C ILE A 30 -6.98 -10.13 -3.70
N ALA A 31 -7.60 -10.63 -2.64
CA ALA A 31 -7.89 -12.05 -2.51
C ALA A 31 -9.02 -12.44 -3.48
N LEU A 32 -8.77 -13.45 -4.29
CA LEU A 32 -9.72 -14.00 -5.25
C LEU A 32 -10.17 -15.41 -4.81
N PRO A 33 -11.36 -15.87 -5.27
CA PRO A 33 -11.81 -17.23 -5.03
C PRO A 33 -10.77 -18.27 -5.48
N GLY A 34 -10.70 -19.38 -4.75
CA GLY A 34 -9.74 -20.45 -5.01
C GLY A 34 -8.33 -20.19 -4.50
N GLY A 35 -8.17 -19.32 -3.49
CA GLY A 35 -6.88 -19.07 -2.84
C GLY A 35 -5.88 -18.30 -3.69
N ARG A 36 -6.34 -17.66 -4.77
CA ARG A 36 -5.51 -16.82 -5.63
C ARG A 36 -5.46 -15.40 -5.07
N THR A 37 -4.37 -14.70 -5.35
CA THR A 37 -4.23 -13.28 -5.03
C THR A 37 -3.84 -12.55 -6.30
N LEU A 38 -4.57 -11.48 -6.62
CA LEU A 38 -4.17 -10.51 -7.63
C LEU A 38 -3.39 -9.39 -6.94
N ASP A 39 -2.16 -9.16 -7.39
CA ASP A 39 -1.32 -8.06 -6.88
C ASP A 39 -1.14 -6.99 -7.97
N LEU A 40 -1.77 -5.83 -7.78
CA LEU A 40 -1.66 -4.68 -8.69
C LEU A 40 -0.28 -4.02 -8.64
N LEU A 41 0.60 -4.43 -7.72
CA LEU A 41 2.00 -4.01 -7.61
C LEU A 41 2.97 -5.16 -7.91
N GLY A 42 2.47 -6.25 -8.52
CA GLY A 42 3.22 -7.49 -8.75
C GLY A 42 4.47 -7.32 -9.61
N THR A 43 4.53 -6.27 -10.42
CA THR A 43 5.69 -5.92 -11.27
C THR A 43 6.03 -4.42 -11.18
N PRO A 44 7.24 -4.01 -11.58
CA PRO A 44 7.61 -2.59 -11.63
C PRO A 44 6.71 -1.78 -12.56
N ALA A 45 6.33 -2.35 -13.71
CA ALA A 45 5.46 -1.69 -14.68
C ALA A 45 4.04 -1.46 -14.10
N GLN A 46 3.45 -2.48 -13.49
CA GLN A 46 2.14 -2.36 -12.82
C GLN A 46 2.20 -1.36 -11.66
N THR A 47 3.29 -1.38 -10.88
CA THR A 47 3.51 -0.42 -9.79
C THR A 47 3.57 1.02 -10.31
N ASN A 48 4.34 1.26 -11.37
CA ASN A 48 4.45 2.58 -11.99
C ASN A 48 3.11 3.07 -12.52
N HIS A 49 2.37 2.18 -13.19
CA HIS A 49 1.05 2.45 -13.71
C HIS A 49 0.07 2.83 -12.58
N TRP A 50 0.04 2.07 -11.49
CA TRP A 50 -0.82 2.35 -10.34
C TRP A 50 -0.51 3.70 -9.68
N LEU A 51 0.78 4.04 -9.51
CA LEU A 51 1.19 5.35 -8.97
C LEU A 51 0.79 6.49 -9.91
N THR A 52 0.97 6.31 -11.22
CA THR A 52 0.65 7.33 -12.23
C THR A 52 -0.85 7.59 -12.29
N GLN A 53 -1.68 6.53 -12.32
CA GLN A 53 -3.13 6.66 -12.33
C GLN A 53 -3.67 7.45 -11.14
N ARG A 54 -2.97 7.41 -10.00
CA ARG A 54 -3.34 8.11 -8.76
C ARG A 54 -2.62 9.45 -8.57
N GLY A 55 -1.84 9.90 -9.55
CA GLY A 55 -1.08 11.16 -9.48
C GLY A 55 0.04 11.16 -8.43
N LEU A 56 0.49 9.97 -8.00
CA LEU A 56 1.53 9.81 -6.97
C LEU A 56 2.95 9.78 -7.55
N ALA A 57 3.10 9.54 -8.85
CA ALA A 57 4.37 9.59 -9.55
C ALA A 57 4.17 10.03 -11.02
N PRO A 58 5.19 10.61 -11.67
CA PRO A 58 5.19 10.83 -13.12
C PRO A 58 5.12 9.51 -13.91
N VAL A 59 4.60 9.58 -15.13
CA VAL A 59 4.49 8.41 -16.03
C VAL A 59 5.83 7.72 -16.29
N ASP A 60 6.93 8.48 -16.32
CA ASP A 60 8.28 7.98 -16.59
C ASP A 60 9.15 7.92 -15.32
N ALA A 61 8.57 7.66 -14.15
CA ALA A 61 9.32 7.62 -12.88
C ALA A 61 10.44 6.57 -12.81
N GLY A 62 10.58 5.72 -13.83
CA GLY A 62 11.67 4.75 -13.94
C GLY A 62 11.61 3.70 -12.83
N MET A 63 10.41 3.20 -12.52
CA MET A 63 10.18 2.23 -11.45
C MET A 63 11.04 0.98 -11.64
N ARG A 64 11.85 0.69 -10.62
CA ARG A 64 12.72 -0.51 -10.56
C ARG A 64 12.16 -1.52 -9.57
N GLU A 65 12.56 -2.78 -9.71
CA GLU A 65 12.13 -3.88 -8.84
C GLU A 65 12.37 -3.57 -7.36
N MET A 66 13.53 -3.00 -7.01
CA MET A 66 13.84 -2.60 -5.63
C MET A 66 12.84 -1.58 -5.06
N CYS A 67 12.32 -0.66 -5.88
CA CYS A 67 11.34 0.33 -5.44
C CYS A 67 9.94 -0.29 -5.34
N ALA A 68 9.56 -1.14 -6.30
CA ALA A 68 8.31 -1.89 -6.26
C ALA A 68 8.24 -2.84 -5.04
N ALA A 69 9.36 -3.49 -4.70
CA ALA A 69 9.47 -4.31 -3.50
C ALA A 69 9.32 -3.48 -2.21
N GLN A 70 9.91 -2.29 -2.15
CA GLN A 70 9.72 -1.37 -1.01
C GLN A 70 8.25 -0.95 -0.85
N LEU A 71 7.55 -0.66 -1.95
CA LEU A 71 6.14 -0.30 -1.89
C LEU A 71 5.24 -1.47 -1.46
N ARG A 72 5.52 -2.69 -1.94
CA ARG A 72 4.85 -3.91 -1.46
C ARG A 72 5.11 -4.16 0.03
N SER A 73 6.34 -3.96 0.49
CA SER A 73 6.67 -4.07 1.93
C SER A 73 5.88 -3.05 2.75
N LEU A 74 5.85 -1.78 2.30
CA LEU A 74 5.07 -0.73 2.95
C LEU A 74 3.58 -1.07 3.02
N ARG A 75 3.03 -1.62 1.93
CA ARG A 75 1.64 -2.12 1.91
C ARG A 75 1.39 -3.12 3.03
N GLU A 76 2.26 -4.11 3.21
CA GLU A 76 2.05 -5.13 4.25
C GLU A 76 2.10 -4.54 5.66
N GLN A 77 2.97 -3.56 5.92
CA GLN A 77 2.99 -2.86 7.21
C GLN A 77 1.68 -2.10 7.45
N ILE A 78 1.17 -1.39 6.43
CA ILE A 78 -0.11 -0.68 6.53
C ILE A 78 -1.27 -1.66 6.76
N ARG A 79 -1.31 -2.78 6.04
CA ARG A 79 -2.33 -3.82 6.22
C ARG A 79 -2.30 -4.40 7.63
N SER A 80 -1.11 -4.64 8.18
CA SER A 80 -0.96 -5.09 9.58
C SER A 80 -1.55 -4.08 10.57
N LEU A 81 -1.31 -2.78 10.39
CA LEU A 81 -1.89 -1.74 11.25
C LEU A 81 -3.40 -1.64 11.11
N PHE A 82 -3.94 -1.73 9.89
CA PHE A 82 -5.39 -1.72 9.68
C PHE A 82 -6.07 -2.95 10.30
N ALA A 83 -5.46 -4.13 10.20
CA ALA A 83 -5.96 -5.33 10.86
C ALA A 83 -5.97 -5.15 12.38
N ALA A 84 -4.87 -4.69 12.99
CA ALA A 84 -4.82 -4.43 14.43
C ALA A 84 -5.92 -3.45 14.88
N ARG A 85 -6.16 -2.39 14.10
CA ARG A 85 -7.24 -1.44 14.38
C ARG A 85 -8.63 -2.04 14.24
N ALA A 86 -8.87 -2.84 13.20
CA ALA A 86 -10.16 -3.49 12.98
C ALA A 86 -10.47 -4.52 14.07
N ASP A 87 -9.46 -5.24 14.54
CA ASP A 87 -9.57 -6.27 15.58
C ASP A 87 -9.55 -5.69 17.00
N GLY A 88 -9.27 -4.39 17.16
CA GLY A 88 -9.19 -3.73 18.46
C GLY A 88 -8.01 -4.19 19.33
N VAL A 89 -6.91 -4.60 18.69
CA VAL A 89 -5.70 -5.09 19.37
C VAL A 89 -4.54 -4.10 19.21
N PRO A 90 -3.51 -4.17 20.08
CA PRO A 90 -2.29 -3.38 19.91
C PRO A 90 -1.62 -3.64 18.56
N ALA A 91 -1.07 -2.59 17.96
CA ALA A 91 -0.27 -2.73 16.74
C ALA A 91 1.07 -3.42 17.03
N LEU A 92 1.60 -4.11 16.02
CA LEU A 92 2.96 -4.62 16.08
C LEU A 92 3.94 -3.43 16.10
N PRO A 93 4.83 -3.31 17.10
CA PRO A 93 5.78 -2.21 17.17
C PRO A 93 6.65 -2.10 15.91
N ALA A 94 7.02 -3.25 15.32
CA ALA A 94 7.81 -3.31 14.09
C ALA A 94 7.09 -2.66 12.89
N ALA A 95 5.76 -2.76 12.80
CA ALA A 95 5.00 -2.15 11.70
C ALA A 95 4.94 -0.62 11.85
N VAL A 96 4.79 -0.12 13.08
CA VAL A 96 4.85 1.33 13.37
C VAL A 96 6.24 1.88 13.04
N THR A 97 7.31 1.20 13.48
CA THR A 97 8.70 1.59 13.16
C THR A 97 8.94 1.61 11.66
N ALA A 98 8.55 0.56 10.93
CA ALA A 98 8.78 0.48 9.49
C ALA A 98 8.06 1.60 8.70
N ILE A 99 6.86 1.99 9.12
CA ILE A 99 6.15 3.13 8.52
C ILE A 99 6.84 4.45 8.87
N ASN A 100 7.28 4.63 10.12
CA ASN A 100 8.06 5.81 10.51
C ASN A 100 9.38 5.91 9.74
N ASP A 101 10.11 4.81 9.55
CA ASP A 101 11.33 4.78 8.75
C ASP A 101 11.08 5.21 7.30
N ALA A 102 9.95 4.78 6.71
CA ALA A 102 9.55 5.26 5.39
C ALA A 102 9.23 6.77 5.40
N MET A 103 8.54 7.27 6.42
CA MET A 103 8.16 8.68 6.54
C MET A 103 9.34 9.61 6.81
N THR A 104 10.39 9.17 7.51
CA THR A 104 11.59 9.99 7.74
C THR A 104 12.32 10.39 6.45
N ARG A 105 12.06 9.69 5.34
CA ARG A 105 12.55 10.08 4.01
C ARG A 105 11.89 11.36 3.48
N VAL A 106 10.78 11.77 4.07
CA VAL A 106 10.10 13.06 3.85
C VAL A 106 10.25 13.89 5.13
N PRO A 107 11.20 14.84 5.19
CA PRO A 107 11.56 15.54 6.43
C PRO A 107 10.41 16.26 7.13
N THR A 108 9.38 16.64 6.38
CA THR A 108 8.20 17.37 6.86
C THR A 108 7.04 16.45 7.26
N ALA A 109 7.16 15.13 7.11
CA ALA A 109 6.09 14.20 7.44
C ALA A 109 6.01 14.01 8.96
N PRO A 110 4.85 14.26 9.59
CA PRO A 110 4.66 13.93 11.01
C PRO A 110 4.73 12.42 11.18
N LEU A 111 5.35 11.98 12.27
CA LEU A 111 5.49 10.55 12.57
C LEU A 111 4.17 9.96 13.08
N LEU A 112 4.02 8.66 12.87
CA LEU A 112 2.91 7.87 13.35
C LEU A 112 3.21 7.42 14.77
N ARG A 113 2.31 7.76 15.69
CA ARG A 113 2.24 7.16 17.02
C ARG A 113 1.04 6.24 17.11
N TRP A 114 1.20 5.14 17.81
CA TRP A 114 0.10 4.23 18.13
C TRP A 114 -0.18 4.29 19.62
N ASP A 115 -1.42 4.59 19.98
CA ASP A 115 -1.90 4.44 21.34
C ASP A 115 -2.76 3.17 21.42
N ASP A 116 -2.48 2.30 22.39
CA ASP A 116 -3.10 0.98 22.47
C ASP A 116 -4.62 1.03 22.69
N LYS A 117 -5.15 2.15 23.22
CA LYS A 117 -6.59 2.32 23.51
C LYS A 117 -7.31 3.06 22.40
N THR A 118 -6.68 4.08 21.83
CA THR A 118 -7.30 5.03 20.90
C THR A 118 -6.89 4.82 19.45
N GLY A 119 -5.78 4.12 19.20
CA GLY A 119 -5.27 3.76 17.88
C GLY A 119 -4.27 4.77 17.29
N PRO A 120 -4.21 4.92 15.96
CA PRO A 120 -3.20 5.76 15.30
C PRO A 120 -3.44 7.25 15.55
N CYS A 121 -2.37 7.98 15.87
CA CYS A 121 -2.35 9.44 15.96
C CYS A 121 -1.05 10.00 15.36
N ARG A 122 -1.08 11.28 14.98
CA ARG A 122 0.11 12.00 14.47
C ARG A 122 0.83 12.69 15.63
N THR A 123 2.15 12.76 15.54
CA THR A 123 2.99 13.59 16.43
C THR A 123 3.37 14.90 15.77
#